data_AF-A0AAD5N8B3-F1
#
_entry.id   AF-A0AAD5N8B3-F1
#
_cell.length_a   1.000
_cell.length_b   1.000
_cell.length_c   1.000
_cell.angle_alpha   90.00
_cell.angle_beta   90.00
_cell.angle_gamma   90.00
#
_symmetry.space_group_name_H-M   'P 1'
#
loop_
_entity.id
_entity.type
_entity.pdbx_description
1 polymer ?
#
loop_
_entity_poly.entity_id
_entity_poly.type
_entity_poly.pdbx_seq_one_letter_code
_entity_poly.pdbx_strand_id
1 'polypeptide(L)'
;MRDHGCYMYAPTMNSRTGDVSMTVEDMRKWMGDFSSSKNVPKLMSRMGQCFTQAQPTVKILPSECSVEDDVEGGSGHPETHDPYCFSDGCGRLAPSLARRIALALQLEIVPSCYQVRDFE
;
A
#
# COMPACT_ATOMS: atom_id res chain seq x y z
N MET A 1 0.88 11.18 3.78
CA MET A 1 1.49 12.47 4.17
C MET A 1 0.37 13.47 4.49
N ARG A 2 -0.26 13.35 5.66
CA ARG A 2 -1.38 14.22 6.07
C ARG A 2 -1.02 15.23 7.16
N ASP A 3 0.09 15.03 7.88
CA ASP A 3 0.58 15.96 8.90
C ASP A 3 1.95 16.50 8.50
N HIS A 4 2.01 17.62 7.76
CA HIS A 4 3.14 18.55 7.51
C HIS A 4 4.61 18.08 7.68
N GLY A 5 4.90 16.79 7.48
CA GLY A 5 6.15 16.16 7.83
C GLY A 5 7.12 16.19 6.66
N CYS A 6 8.40 16.37 6.97
CA CYS A 6 9.48 16.31 5.98
C CYS A 6 10.38 15.12 6.31
N TYR A 7 10.69 14.31 5.30
CA TYR A 7 11.63 13.20 5.40
C TYR A 7 12.90 13.58 4.66
N MET A 8 14.03 13.51 5.35
CA MET A 8 15.34 13.86 4.81
C MET A 8 16.22 12.62 4.83
N TYR A 9 16.99 12.42 3.76
CA TYR A 9 17.97 11.36 3.66
C TYR A 9 19.37 11.95 3.51
N ALA A 10 20.33 11.42 4.26
CA ALA A 10 21.74 11.74 4.13
C ALA A 10 22.51 10.47 3.76
N PRO A 11 23.13 10.39 2.57
CA PRO A 11 23.90 9.23 2.18
C PRO A 11 25.12 9.05 3.09
N THR A 12 25.33 7.81 3.57
CA THR A 12 26.54 7.47 4.31
C THR A 12 27.54 6.82 3.36
N MET A 13 28.72 7.43 3.27
CA MET A 13 29.85 6.92 2.48
C MET A 13 30.58 5.84 3.26
N ASN A 14 30.90 4.72 2.60
CA ASN A 14 31.77 3.71 3.18
C ASN A 14 33.20 4.24 3.25
N SER A 15 33.73 4.47 4.45
CA SER A 15 35.07 5.04 4.65
C SER A 15 36.22 4.17 4.12
N ARG A 16 35.99 2.89 3.80
CA ARG A 16 37.01 1.99 3.25
C ARG A 16 36.97 1.86 1.73
N THR A 17 35.79 1.91 1.11
CA THR A 17 35.64 1.70 -0.34
C THR A 17 35.29 2.98 -1.10
N GLY A 18 34.84 4.03 -0.40
CA GLY A 18 34.37 5.27 -1.02
C GLY A 18 32.96 5.18 -1.61
N ASP A 19 32.29 4.01 -1.50
CA ASP A 19 30.98 3.79 -2.09
C ASP A 19 29.84 4.41 -1.28
N VAL A 20 28.83 4.91 -1.99
CA VAL A 20 27.54 5.30 -1.42
C VAL A 20 26.74 4.04 -1.11
N SER A 21 26.32 3.88 0.14
CA SER A 21 25.54 2.70 0.60
C SER A 21 24.16 2.58 -0.06
N MET A 22 23.50 3.70 -0.37
CA MET A 22 22.17 3.76 -0.99
C MET A 22 21.94 5.14 -1.60
N THR A 23 21.43 5.23 -2.83
CA THR A 23 21.03 6.51 -3.45
C THR A 23 19.54 6.80 -3.27
N VAL A 24 19.12 8.05 -3.51
CA VAL A 24 17.69 8.41 -3.49
C VAL A 24 16.94 7.67 -4.59
N GLU A 25 17.59 7.45 -5.73
CA GLU A 25 17.06 6.68 -6.85
C GLU A 25 16.81 5.22 -6.45
N ASP A 26 17.71 4.60 -5.69
CA ASP A 26 17.56 3.23 -5.20
C ASP A 26 16.40 3.12 -4.20
N MET A 27 16.27 4.08 -3.29
CA MET A 27 15.10 4.15 -2.39
C MET A 27 13.78 4.32 -3.14
N ARG A 28 13.74 5.17 -4.18
CA ARG A 28 12.54 5.35 -5.00
C ARG A 28 12.17 4.08 -5.75
N LYS A 29 13.16 3.34 -6.28
CA LYS A 29 12.93 2.02 -6.91
C LYS A 29 12.42 1.01 -5.90
N TRP A 30 12.94 1.03 -4.67
CA TRP A 30 12.47 0.15 -3.60
C TRP A 30 11.03 0.44 -3.17
N MET A 31 10.59 1.71 -3.21
CA MET A 31 9.23 2.12 -2.85
C MET A 31 8.17 1.64 -3.86
N GLY A 32 8.56 1.19 -5.05
CA GLY A 32 7.67 0.70 -6.10
C GLY A 32 7.81 1.46 -7.42
N ASP A 33 7.05 1.04 -8.44
CA ASP A 33 7.02 1.72 -9.74
C ASP A 33 5.96 2.84 -9.76
N PHE A 34 6.44 4.08 -9.84
CA PHE A 34 5.57 5.25 -9.96
C PHE A 34 5.53 5.87 -11.37
N SER A 35 6.10 5.22 -12.38
CA SER A 35 6.19 5.72 -13.76
C SER A 35 4.83 6.11 -14.36
N SER A 36 3.75 5.44 -13.93
CA SER A 36 2.37 5.72 -14.33
C SER A 36 1.78 7.01 -13.73
N SER A 37 2.38 7.54 -12.67
CA SER A 37 1.86 8.68 -11.90
C SER A 37 2.31 10.02 -12.49
N LYS A 38 1.56 10.55 -13.46
CA LYS A 38 1.88 11.85 -14.09
C LYS A 38 1.64 13.08 -13.18
N ASN A 39 0.87 12.91 -12.11
CA ASN A 39 0.47 13.99 -11.21
C ASN A 39 1.31 13.96 -9.92
N VAL A 40 2.04 15.04 -9.64
CA VAL A 40 2.97 15.16 -8.49
C VAL A 40 2.25 14.96 -7.15
N PRO A 41 1.12 15.61 -6.84
CA PRO A 41 0.34 15.31 -5.64
C PRO A 41 -0.04 13.82 -5.49
N LYS A 42 -0.46 13.17 -6.57
CA LYS A 42 -0.83 11.75 -6.56
C LYS A 42 0.39 10.85 -6.31
N LEU A 43 1.52 11.17 -6.94
CA LEU A 43 2.80 10.51 -6.71
C LEU A 43 3.22 10.59 -5.24
N MET A 44 3.24 11.81 -4.68
CA MET A 44 3.62 12.03 -3.28
C MET A 44 2.67 11.32 -2.31
N SER A 45 1.38 11.25 -2.62
CA SER A 45 0.41 10.50 -1.82
C SER A 45 0.71 8.99 -1.79
N ARG A 46 1.09 8.41 -2.93
CA ARG A 46 1.47 6.98 -3.06
C ARG A 46 2.78 6.68 -2.33
N MET A 47 3.85 7.45 -2.58
CA MET A 47 5.11 7.32 -1.84
C MET A 47 4.90 7.48 -0.32
N GLY A 48 3.98 8.36 0.07
CA GLY A 48 3.60 8.60 1.45
C GLY A 48 3.06 7.36 2.19
N GLN A 49 2.61 6.33 1.49
CA GLN A 49 2.13 5.08 2.09
C GLN A 49 3.26 4.26 2.70
N CYS A 50 4.46 4.31 2.12
CA CYS A 50 5.66 3.60 2.60
C CYS A 50 6.13 4.08 3.98
N PHE A 51 5.69 5.27 4.40
CA PHE A 51 6.02 5.84 5.71
C PHE A 51 4.93 5.63 6.77
N THR A 52 3.87 4.89 6.45
CA THR A 52 2.85 4.53 7.45
C THR A 52 3.38 3.41 8.33
N GLN A 53 3.11 3.48 9.63
CA GLN A 53 3.43 2.39 10.54
C GLN A 53 2.52 1.20 10.21
N ALA A 54 3.13 0.09 9.77
CA ALA A 54 2.44 -1.17 9.52
C ALA A 54 3.30 -2.32 10.05
N GLN A 55 2.64 -3.39 10.52
CA GLN A 55 3.32 -4.60 10.93
C GLN A 55 3.40 -5.57 9.73
N PRO A 56 4.62 -5.93 9.27
CA PRO A 56 4.77 -6.94 8.23
C PRO A 56 4.15 -8.26 8.72
N THR A 57 3.15 -8.77 8.01
CA THR A 57 2.37 -9.92 8.49
C THR A 57 2.59 -11.17 7.64
N VAL A 58 2.22 -11.11 6.36
CA VAL A 58 2.29 -12.24 5.44
C VAL A 58 2.74 -11.75 4.07
N LYS A 59 3.60 -12.53 3.42
CA LYS A 59 3.93 -12.31 2.00
C LYS A 59 2.91 -13.07 1.15
N ILE A 60 2.29 -12.37 0.21
CA ILE A 60 1.33 -12.93 -0.75
C ILE A 60 2.00 -12.89 -2.13
N LEU A 61 1.90 -13.97 -2.88
CA LEU A 61 2.40 -14.01 -4.26
C LEU A 61 1.35 -13.43 -5.21
N PRO A 62 1.75 -12.80 -6.33
CA PRO A 62 0.79 -12.31 -7.33
C PRO A 62 -0.18 -13.39 -7.84
N SER A 63 0.25 -14.67 -7.86
CA SER A 63 -0.59 -15.82 -8.22
C SER A 63 -1.68 -16.15 -7.19
N GLU A 64 -1.56 -15.66 -5.96
CA GLU A 64 -2.54 -15.82 -4.89
C GLU A 64 -3.51 -14.63 -4.81
N CYS A 65 -3.31 -13.61 -5.65
CA CYS A 65 -4.16 -12.44 -5.77
C CYS A 65 -5.03 -12.53 -7.03
N SER A 66 -6.29 -12.12 -6.90
CA SER A 66 -7.20 -11.94 -8.03
C SER A 66 -7.86 -10.58 -7.92
N VAL A 67 -7.85 -9.82 -9.03
CA VAL A 67 -8.61 -8.58 -9.13
C VAL A 67 -10.05 -8.95 -9.51
N GLU A 68 -10.99 -8.44 -8.73
CA GLU A 68 -12.42 -8.57 -9.00
C GLU A 68 -12.95 -7.21 -9.44
N ASP A 69 -13.98 -7.23 -10.28
CA ASP A 69 -14.63 -6.00 -10.73
C ASP A 69 -15.33 -5.30 -9.56
N ASP A 70 -15.33 -3.98 -9.59
CA ASP A 70 -16.01 -3.18 -8.60
C ASP A 70 -17.53 -3.42 -8.63
N VAL A 71 -18.13 -3.40 -7.45
CA VAL A 71 -19.58 -3.52 -7.29
C VAL A 71 -20.19 -2.14 -7.55
N GLU A 72 -20.70 -1.94 -8.76
CA GLU A 72 -21.34 -0.70 -9.19
C GLU A 72 -22.87 -0.82 -9.25
N GLY A 73 -23.59 0.25 -8.91
CA GLY A 73 -25.06 0.28 -9.08
C GLY A 73 -25.78 1.43 -8.39
N GLY A 74 -27.05 1.19 -8.02
CA GLY A 74 -27.94 2.19 -7.40
C GLY A 74 -28.64 3.08 -8.42
N SER A 75 -29.46 4.01 -7.94
CA SER A 75 -30.24 4.96 -8.77
C SER A 75 -29.39 6.08 -9.40
N GLY A 76 -28.07 5.96 -9.33
CA GLY A 76 -27.10 6.95 -9.79
C GLY A 76 -26.97 8.17 -8.87
N HIS A 77 -25.88 8.89 -9.01
CA HIS A 77 -25.63 10.13 -8.27
C HIS A 77 -26.70 11.18 -8.60
N PRO A 78 -27.28 11.91 -7.62
CA PRO A 78 -28.34 12.90 -7.84
C PRO A 78 -28.01 13.97 -8.88
N GLU A 79 -26.72 14.28 -9.05
CA GLU A 79 -26.25 15.33 -9.95
C GLU A 79 -25.58 14.82 -11.22
N THR A 80 -24.88 13.68 -11.16
CA THR A 80 -24.09 13.18 -12.31
C THR A 80 -24.77 12.02 -13.02
N HIS A 81 -25.79 11.41 -12.39
CA HIS A 81 -26.49 10.21 -12.84
C HIS A 81 -25.58 8.97 -13.01
N ASP A 82 -24.32 9.04 -12.58
CA ASP A 82 -23.38 7.93 -12.68
C ASP A 82 -23.66 6.87 -11.61
N PRO A 83 -23.40 5.57 -11.90
CA PRO A 83 -23.50 4.51 -10.91
C PRO A 83 -22.58 4.77 -9.70
N TYR A 84 -23.02 4.36 -8.51
CA TYR A 84 -22.17 4.38 -7.32
C TYR A 84 -21.28 3.14 -7.28
N CYS A 85 -19.99 3.32 -6.96
CA CYS A 85 -19.09 2.23 -6.62
C CYS A 85 -19.18 1.92 -5.11
N PHE A 86 -19.64 0.72 -4.77
CA PHE A 86 -19.83 0.27 -3.39
C PHE A 86 -18.63 -0.49 -2.82
N SER A 87 -17.67 -0.87 -3.66
CA SER A 87 -16.47 -1.64 -3.27
C SER A 87 -15.18 -0.81 -3.31
N ASP A 88 -15.26 0.51 -3.49
CA ASP A 88 -14.06 1.36 -3.57
C ASP A 88 -13.18 1.19 -2.32
N GLY A 89 -11.96 0.67 -2.54
CA GLY A 89 -10.99 0.42 -1.50
C GLY A 89 -11.26 -0.82 -0.62
N CYS A 90 -12.22 -1.68 -1.00
CA CYS A 90 -12.52 -2.93 -0.32
C CYS A 90 -12.05 -4.14 -1.12
N GLY A 91 -11.70 -5.22 -0.41
CA GLY A 91 -11.30 -6.47 -1.01
C GLY A 91 -11.73 -7.66 -0.15
N ARG A 92 -11.68 -8.86 -0.73
CA ARG A 92 -12.00 -10.11 -0.03
C ARG A 92 -10.73 -10.86 0.32
N LEU A 93 -10.78 -11.56 1.45
CA LEU A 93 -9.64 -12.30 1.97
C LEU A 93 -10.07 -13.72 2.34
N ALA A 94 -9.27 -14.70 1.90
CA ALA A 94 -9.55 -16.10 2.19
C ALA A 94 -9.52 -16.37 3.72
N PRO A 95 -10.45 -17.16 4.28
CA PRO A 95 -10.46 -17.45 5.72
C PRO A 95 -9.17 -18.09 6.25
N SER A 96 -8.45 -18.85 5.41
CA SER A 96 -7.13 -19.41 5.73
C SER A 96 -6.07 -18.31 5.88
N LEU A 97 -6.09 -17.30 5.02
CA LEU A 97 -5.21 -16.14 5.09
C LEU A 97 -5.51 -15.30 6.33
N ALA A 98 -6.79 -15.13 6.69
CA ALA A 98 -7.20 -14.39 7.90
C ALA A 98 -6.61 -15.04 9.16
N ARG A 99 -6.67 -16.37 9.24
CA ARG A 99 -6.05 -17.13 10.34
C ARG A 99 -4.54 -16.95 10.40
N ARG A 100 -3.85 -16.98 9.25
CA ARG A 100 -2.40 -16.74 9.19
C ARG A 100 -2.02 -15.34 9.69
N ILE A 101 -2.79 -14.33 9.28
CA ILE A 101 -2.61 -12.93 9.71
C ILE A 101 -2.83 -12.82 11.23
N ALA A 102 -3.93 -13.37 11.75
CA ALA A 102 -4.21 -13.37 13.19
C ALA A 102 -3.10 -14.03 14.02
N LEU A 103 -2.56 -15.17 13.56
CA LEU A 103 -1.43 -15.85 14.21
C LEU A 103 -0.15 -15.02 14.17
N ALA A 104 0.17 -14.40 13.03
CA ALA A 104 1.35 -13.55 12.90
C ALA A 104 1.26 -12.29 13.78
N LEU A 105 0.06 -11.76 13.98
CA LEU A 105 -0.23 -10.63 14.88
C LEU A 105 -0.46 -11.09 16.34
N GLN A 106 -0.40 -12.39 16.63
CA GLN A 106 -0.62 -12.97 17.97
C GLN A 106 -1.98 -12.60 18.57
N LEU A 107 -3.03 -12.56 17.75
CA LEU A 107 -4.40 -12.29 18.18
C LEU A 107 -5.09 -13.58 18.66
N GLU A 108 -5.86 -13.47 19.74
CA GLU A 108 -6.63 -14.60 20.29
C GLU A 108 -7.84 -14.98 19.41
N ILE A 109 -8.39 -13.99 18.69
CA ILE A 109 -9.50 -14.16 17.76
C ILE A 109 -9.03 -13.93 16.33
N VAL A 110 -9.80 -14.42 15.36
CA VAL A 110 -9.59 -14.12 13.94
C VAL A 110 -10.50 -12.96 13.54
N PRO A 111 -9.97 -11.74 13.30
CA PRO A 111 -10.79 -10.62 12.85
C PRO A 111 -11.49 -10.90 11.52
N SER A 112 -12.67 -10.29 11.36
CA SER A 112 -13.45 -10.33 10.11
C SER A 112 -13.03 -9.28 9.10
N CYS A 113 -12.36 -8.20 9.54
CA CYS A 113 -11.91 -7.10 8.70
C CYS A 113 -10.50 -6.68 9.11
N TYR A 114 -9.69 -6.33 8.12
CA TYR A 114 -8.31 -5.87 8.31
C TYR A 114 -8.10 -4.60 7.51
N GLN A 115 -7.41 -3.63 8.11
CA GLN A 115 -6.89 -2.48 7.37
C GLN A 115 -5.47 -2.79 6.94
N VAL A 116 -5.29 -3.08 5.65
CA VAL A 116 -4.00 -3.50 5.08
C VAL A 116 -3.36 -2.38 4.26
N ARG A 117 -2.04 -2.47 4.13
CA ARG A 117 -1.24 -1.70 3.17
C ARG A 117 -0.49 -2.72 2.34
N ASP A 118 -0.76 -2.74 1.05
CA ASP A 118 0.00 -3.55 0.11
C ASP A 118 1.07 -2.68 -0.54
N PHE A 119 2.27 -3.24 -0.69
CA PHE A 119 3.41 -2.62 -1.33
C PHE A 119 3.81 -3.51 -2.49
N GLU A 120 3.49 -3.08 -3.72
CA GLU A 120 3.86 -3.76 -4.95
C GLU A 120 5.27 -3.37 -5.41
#